data_AF-C8XJ93-F1
#
_entry.id   AF-C8XJ93-F1
#
_cell.length_a   1.000
_cell.length_b   1.000
_cell.length_c   1.000
_cell.angle_alpha   90.00
_cell.angle_beta   90.00
_cell.angle_gamma   90.00
#
_symmetry.space_group_name_H-M   'P 1'
#
loop_
_entity.id
_entity.type
_entity.pdbx_description
1 polymer ?
#
loop_
_entity_poly.entity_id
_entity_poly.type
_entity_poly.pdbx_seq_one_letter_code
_entity_poly.pdbx_strand_id
1 'polypeptide(L)'
;MAGTSIEPHGPAAGPQAGAEVATTHHGAVVSYNPDAPSEEWGWHGSFRERIAPRGSRILLWLGVVGLLLLAFFGNHESQTEVYWLTTIAALMAIWIVAGEIHIKRERRRRP
;
A
#
# COMPACT_ATOMS: atom_id res chain seq x y z
N MET A 1 20.95 1.55 43.16
CA MET A 1 21.23 0.80 41.91
C MET A 1 20.16 -0.28 41.81
N ALA A 2 19.13 -0.08 40.98
CA ALA A 2 18.01 -1.02 40.86
C ALA A 2 18.33 -2.04 39.76
N GLY A 3 18.43 -3.31 40.12
CA GLY A 3 18.68 -4.41 39.19
C GLY A 3 17.42 -4.74 38.39
N THR A 4 17.54 -4.79 37.07
CA THR A 4 16.49 -5.24 36.15
C THR A 4 16.79 -6.68 35.74
N SER A 5 16.50 -7.64 36.63
CA SER A 5 16.49 -9.06 36.27
C SER A 5 15.05 -9.50 36.04
N ILE A 6 14.69 -9.81 34.79
CA ILE A 6 13.43 -10.48 34.46
C ILE A 6 13.61 -11.96 34.78
N GLU A 7 12.87 -12.47 35.77
CA GLU A 7 12.79 -13.90 36.04
C GLU A 7 11.92 -14.61 34.98
N PRO A 8 12.33 -15.77 34.47
CA PRO A 8 11.50 -16.60 33.60
C PRO A 8 10.56 -17.45 34.46
N HIS A 9 9.28 -17.13 34.45
CA HIS A 9 8.25 -18.01 35.02
C HIS A 9 8.00 -19.20 34.08
N GLY A 10 8.30 -20.41 34.57
CA GLY A 10 8.04 -21.69 33.91
C GLY A 10 6.54 -22.03 33.79
N PRO A 11 6.18 -23.10 33.05
CA PRO A 11 4.92 -23.18 32.33
C PRO A 11 3.75 -23.59 33.23
N ALA A 12 2.73 -22.73 33.33
CA ALA A 12 1.40 -23.16 33.72
C ALA A 12 0.68 -23.70 32.48
N ALA A 13 0.23 -24.96 32.56
CA ALA A 13 -0.51 -25.64 31.51
C ALA A 13 -1.78 -24.87 31.11
N GLY A 14 -1.82 -24.35 29.88
CA GLY A 14 -2.96 -23.69 29.28
C GLY A 14 -2.87 -23.71 27.74
N PRO A 15 -4.01 -23.66 27.01
CA PRO A 15 -4.04 -23.88 25.56
C PRO A 15 -3.15 -22.90 24.80
N GLN A 16 -2.47 -23.42 23.79
CA GLN A 16 -1.39 -22.83 22.98
C GLN A 16 -1.84 -21.60 22.14
N ALA A 17 -2.40 -20.57 22.75
CA ALA A 17 -2.93 -19.38 22.05
C ALA A 17 -1.86 -18.35 21.62
N GLY A 18 -0.56 -18.65 21.81
CA GLY A 18 0.53 -17.74 21.44
C GLY A 18 1.72 -18.42 20.76
N ALA A 19 1.64 -19.72 20.47
CA ALA A 19 2.73 -20.48 19.87
C ALA A 19 2.80 -20.33 18.34
N GLU A 20 1.76 -19.81 17.70
CA GLU A 20 1.68 -19.66 16.24
C GLU A 20 2.48 -18.46 15.68
N VAL A 21 2.96 -17.55 16.55
CA VAL A 21 3.68 -16.33 16.14
C VAL A 21 5.19 -16.42 16.42
N ALA A 22 5.73 -17.63 16.65
CA ALA A 22 7.13 -17.82 17.07
C ALA A 22 7.93 -18.74 16.16
N THR A 23 7.70 -18.71 14.84
CA THR A 23 8.65 -19.28 13.87
C THR A 23 9.44 -18.15 13.21
N THR A 24 10.42 -17.61 13.94
CA THR A 24 11.44 -16.74 13.33
C THR A 24 12.56 -17.63 12.77
N HIS A 25 12.53 -17.85 11.46
CA HIS A 25 13.62 -18.50 10.74
C HIS A 25 14.89 -17.64 10.82
N HIS A 26 15.72 -17.90 11.83
CA HIS A 26 17.07 -17.35 11.95
C HIS A 26 17.97 -18.05 10.92
N GLY A 27 18.03 -17.53 9.69
CA GLY A 27 18.89 -18.12 8.66
C GLY A 27 18.67 -17.66 7.24
N ALA A 28 17.68 -16.80 6.96
CA ALA A 28 17.61 -16.14 5.66
C ALA A 28 18.60 -14.97 5.63
N VAL A 29 19.52 -14.97 4.66
CA VAL A 29 20.35 -13.80 4.35
C VAL A 29 19.39 -12.67 3.96
N VAL A 30 19.14 -11.75 4.89
CA VAL A 30 18.27 -10.59 4.63
C VAL A 30 19.05 -9.65 3.71
N SER A 31 18.67 -9.65 2.44
CA SER A 31 19.13 -8.66 1.47
C SER A 31 18.57 -7.30 1.89
N TYR A 32 19.42 -6.40 2.40
CA TYR A 32 19.04 -5.03 2.70
C TYR A 32 18.58 -4.31 1.43
N ASN A 33 17.35 -3.80 1.44
CA ASN A 33 16.83 -2.94 0.39
C ASN A 33 16.99 -1.46 0.81
N PRO A 34 17.90 -0.69 0.19
CA PRO A 34 18.08 0.72 0.52
C PRO A 34 16.84 1.58 0.21
N ASP A 35 15.98 1.16 -0.72
CA ASP A 35 14.77 1.88 -1.09
C ASP A 35 13.62 1.64 -0.09
N ALA A 36 13.68 0.56 0.71
CA ALA A 36 12.67 0.22 1.69
C ALA A 36 13.28 -0.47 2.94
N PRO A 37 13.90 0.30 3.86
CA PRO A 37 14.62 -0.24 5.01
C PRO A 37 13.76 -1.02 6.01
N SER A 38 12.44 -0.77 6.03
CA SER A 38 11.46 -1.44 6.90
C SER A 38 10.86 -2.71 6.28
N GLU A 39 11.35 -3.18 5.14
CA GLU A 39 10.90 -4.44 4.53
C GLU A 39 11.10 -5.65 5.47
N GLU A 40 12.13 -5.61 6.31
CA GLU A 40 12.41 -6.62 7.34
C GLU A 40 11.31 -6.79 8.40
N TRP A 41 10.49 -5.75 8.64
CA TRP A 41 9.45 -5.80 9.68
C TRP A 41 8.12 -6.36 9.19
N GLY A 42 8.02 -6.75 7.92
CA GLY A 42 6.90 -7.54 7.41
C GLY A 42 5.59 -6.76 7.29
N TRP A 43 5.44 -6.02 6.19
CA TRP A 43 4.18 -5.42 5.69
C TRP A 43 4.39 -4.69 4.35
N HIS A 44 5.61 -4.22 4.07
CA HIS A 44 5.92 -3.34 2.92
C HIS A 44 6.05 -4.06 1.56
N GLY A 45 6.23 -5.39 1.53
CA GLY A 45 6.47 -6.15 0.29
C GLY A 45 5.30 -7.01 -0.20
N SER A 46 4.64 -7.77 0.69
CA SER A 46 3.68 -8.81 0.31
C SER A 46 2.40 -8.28 -0.37
N PHE A 47 1.91 -7.11 0.04
CA PHE A 47 0.76 -6.47 -0.60
C PHE A 47 1.11 -5.93 -1.99
N ARG A 48 2.33 -5.40 -2.16
CA ARG A 48 2.80 -4.83 -3.42
C ARG A 48 3.03 -5.88 -4.50
N GLU A 49 3.55 -7.03 -4.13
CA GLU A 49 3.89 -8.12 -5.06
C GLU A 49 2.67 -8.94 -5.46
N ARG A 50 1.75 -9.21 -4.53
CA ARG A 50 0.64 -10.15 -4.75
C ARG A 50 -0.65 -9.46 -5.19
N ILE A 51 -0.93 -8.23 -4.74
CA ILE A 51 -2.23 -7.56 -4.92
C ILE A 51 -2.09 -6.23 -5.67
N ALA A 52 -1.06 -5.43 -5.37
CA ALA A 52 -0.97 -4.04 -5.83
C ALA A 52 -0.64 -3.80 -7.32
N PRO A 53 0.02 -4.67 -8.12
CA PRO A 53 0.48 -4.25 -9.45
C PRO A 53 -0.67 -3.93 -10.41
N ARG A 54 -1.80 -4.64 -10.24
CA ARG A 54 -3.03 -4.42 -11.01
C ARG A 54 -4.10 -3.74 -10.15
N GLY A 55 -4.19 -4.08 -8.86
CA GLY A 55 -5.20 -3.53 -7.95
C GLY A 55 -5.09 -2.02 -7.76
N SER A 56 -3.88 -1.48 -7.60
CA SER A 56 -3.67 -0.03 -7.42
C SER A 56 -4.17 0.80 -8.60
N ARG A 57 -3.96 0.34 -9.83
CA ARG A 57 -4.42 1.02 -11.05
C ARG A 57 -5.93 1.06 -11.15
N ILE A 58 -6.56 -0.09 -10.88
CA ILE A 58 -8.03 -0.20 -10.93
C ILE A 58 -8.64 0.74 -9.87
N LEU A 59 -8.11 0.74 -8.64
CA LEU A 59 -8.58 1.63 -7.58
C LEU A 59 -8.41 3.11 -7.93
N LEU A 60 -7.29 3.49 -8.54
CA LEU A 60 -7.06 4.85 -8.99
C LEU A 60 -8.07 5.29 -10.06
N TRP A 61 -8.31 4.46 -11.07
CA TRP A 61 -9.34 4.72 -12.09
C TRP A 61 -10.75 4.74 -11.50
N LEU A 62 -11.03 3.88 -10.53
CA LEU A 62 -12.30 3.87 -9.81
C LEU A 62 -12.51 5.16 -9.01
N GLY A 63 -11.43 5.74 -8.44
CA GLY A 63 -11.45 7.07 -7.85
C GLY A 63 -11.79 8.18 -8.86
N VAL A 64 -11.22 8.14 -10.07
CA VAL A 64 -11.56 9.08 -11.15
C VAL A 64 -13.04 8.95 -11.54
N VAL A 65 -13.52 7.73 -11.77
CA VAL A 65 -14.92 7.48 -12.09
C VAL A 65 -15.83 7.94 -10.95
N GLY A 66 -15.48 7.67 -9.70
CA GLY A 66 -16.23 8.11 -8.52
C GLY A 66 -16.36 9.63 -8.43
N LEU A 67 -15.28 10.38 -8.71
CA LEU A 67 -15.31 11.85 -8.75
C LEU A 67 -16.22 12.36 -9.87
N LEU A 68 -16.19 11.75 -11.05
CA LEU A 68 -17.08 12.14 -12.15
C LEU A 68 -18.54 11.78 -11.86
N LEU A 69 -18.79 10.63 -11.24
CA LEU A 69 -20.13 10.29 -10.77
C LEU A 69 -20.63 11.34 -9.78
N LEU A 70 -19.82 11.73 -8.79
CA LEU A 70 -20.18 12.79 -7.85
C LEU A 70 -20.38 14.16 -8.53
N ALA A 71 -19.65 14.46 -9.61
CA ALA A 71 -19.75 15.72 -10.32
C ALA A 71 -21.04 15.89 -11.14
N PHE A 72 -21.61 14.79 -11.62
CA PHE A 72 -22.72 14.82 -12.58
C PHE A 72 -24.01 14.16 -12.06
N PHE A 73 -23.93 13.35 -10.99
CA PHE A 73 -25.08 12.70 -10.39
C PHE A 73 -25.38 13.32 -9.03
N GLY A 74 -26.45 14.11 -8.98
CA GLY A 74 -26.90 14.77 -7.77
C GLY A 74 -27.81 15.96 -8.08
N ASN A 75 -28.34 16.59 -7.02
CA ASN A 75 -29.08 17.85 -7.13
C ASN A 75 -28.09 19.02 -7.06
N HIS A 76 -27.31 19.24 -8.12
CA HIS A 76 -26.35 20.34 -8.18
C HIS A 76 -27.06 21.64 -8.60
N GLU A 77 -27.20 22.57 -7.66
CA GLU A 77 -27.74 23.91 -7.92
C GLU A 77 -26.66 24.86 -8.47
N SER A 78 -25.40 24.66 -8.07
CA SER A 78 -24.25 25.46 -8.48
C SER A 78 -23.27 24.66 -9.33
N GLN A 79 -22.75 25.30 -10.39
CA GLN A 79 -21.74 24.71 -11.28
C GLN A 79 -20.34 24.65 -10.65
N THR A 80 -20.11 25.33 -9.52
CA THR A 80 -18.80 25.35 -8.86
C THR A 80 -18.33 23.95 -8.48
N GLU A 81 -19.21 23.12 -7.92
CA GLU A 81 -18.89 21.74 -7.55
C GLU A 81 -18.51 20.89 -8.79
N VAL A 82 -19.29 21.01 -9.87
CA VAL A 82 -19.03 20.32 -11.14
C VAL A 82 -17.66 20.68 -11.69
N TYR A 83 -17.30 21.97 -11.71
CA TYR A 83 -16.01 22.43 -12.21
C TYR A 83 -14.85 21.89 -11.37
N TRP A 84 -14.93 21.94 -10.04
CA TRP A 84 -13.86 21.46 -9.17
C TRP A 84 -13.69 19.95 -9.25
N LEU A 85 -14.78 19.18 -9.14
CA LEU A 85 -14.71 17.72 -9.20
C LEU A 85 -14.21 17.23 -10.56
N THR A 86 -14.69 17.84 -11.65
CA THR A 86 -14.21 17.52 -13.01
C THR A 86 -12.74 17.88 -13.19
N THR A 87 -12.29 19.03 -12.66
CA THR A 87 -10.89 19.45 -12.76
C THR A 87 -9.97 18.50 -12.00
N ILE A 88 -10.33 18.11 -10.77
CA ILE A 88 -9.56 17.16 -9.98
C ILE A 88 -9.53 15.79 -10.66
N ALA A 89 -10.67 15.31 -11.16
CA ALA A 89 -10.75 14.05 -11.91
C ALA A 89 -9.85 14.07 -13.17
N ALA A 90 -9.85 15.18 -13.92
CA ALA A 90 -9.01 15.35 -15.10
C ALA A 90 -7.52 15.32 -14.75
N LEU A 91 -7.11 16.06 -13.70
CA LEU A 91 -5.71 16.07 -13.24
C LEU A 91 -5.26 14.67 -12.78
N MET A 92 -6.09 13.95 -12.04
CA MET A 92 -5.81 12.57 -11.63
C MET A 92 -5.66 11.64 -12.84
N ALA A 93 -6.56 11.72 -13.81
CA ALA A 93 -6.50 10.89 -15.02
C ALA A 93 -5.22 11.17 -15.83
N ILE A 94 -4.86 12.45 -16.00
CA ILE A 94 -3.62 12.84 -16.68
C ILE A 94 -2.40 12.27 -15.94
N TRP A 95 -2.36 12.38 -14.62
CA TRP A 95 -1.25 11.87 -13.82
C TRP A 95 -1.09 10.35 -13.93
N ILE A 96 -2.19 9.60 -13.88
CA ILE A 96 -2.20 8.14 -14.06
C ILE A 96 -1.64 7.76 -15.44
N VAL A 97 -2.15 8.38 -16.50
CA VAL A 97 -1.74 8.10 -17.89
C VAL A 97 -0.27 8.48 -18.10
N ALA A 98 0.17 9.64 -17.60
CA ALA A 98 1.56 10.06 -17.68
C ALA A 98 2.50 9.06 -16.97
N GLY A 99 2.12 8.58 -15.79
CA GLY A 99 2.85 7.54 -15.06
C GLY A 99 2.95 6.23 -15.84
N GLU A 100 1.87 5.80 -16.49
CA GLU A 100 1.89 4.60 -17.33
C GLU A 100 2.81 4.75 -18.54
N ILE A 101 2.75 5.90 -19.21
CA ILE A 101 3.62 6.21 -20.35
C ILE A 101 5.09 6.21 -19.90
N HIS A 102 5.38 6.81 -18.74
CA HIS A 102 6.72 6.83 -18.17
C HIS A 102 7.26 5.41 -17.91
N ILE A 103 6.48 4.56 -17.25
CA ILE A 103 6.86 3.16 -16.98
C ILE A 103 7.05 2.36 -18.28
N LYS A 104 6.16 2.54 -19.26
CA LYS A 104 6.28 1.88 -20.57
C LYS A 104 7.53 2.33 -21.32
N ARG A 105 7.87 3.62 -21.27
CA ARG A 105 9.09 4.19 -21.88
C ARG A 105 10.35 3.63 -21.21
N GLU A 106 10.38 3.57 -19.89
CA GLU A 106 11.51 3.03 -19.14
C GLU A 106 11.75 1.55 -19.46
N ARG A 107 10.67 0.74 -19.53
CA ARG A 107 10.78 -0.67 -19.92
C ARG A 107 11.32 -0.87 -21.34
N ARG A 108 11.03 0.04 -22.28
CA ARG A 108 11.58 -0.02 -23.65
C ARG A 108 13.04 0.39 -23.74
N ARG A 109 13.56 1.13 -22.75
CA ARG A 109 14.95 1.62 -22.71
C ARG A 109 15.92 0.61 -22.09
N ARG A 110 15.41 -0.35 -21.31
CA ARG A 110 16.21 -1.43 -20.72
C ARG A 110 16.33 -2.57 -21.75
N PRO A 111 17.55 -2.93 -22.22
CA PRO A 111 17.78 -4.04 -23.16
C PRO A 111 17.50 -5.40 -22.52
#